data_AF-Q6QMW1-F1
#
_entry.id   AF-Q6QMW1-F1
#
_cell.length_a   1.000
_cell.length_b   1.000
_cell.length_c   1.000
_cell.angle_alpha   90.00
_cell.angle_beta   90.00
_cell.angle_gamma   90.00
#
_symmetry.space_group_name_H-M   'P 1'
#
loop_
_entity.id
_entity.type
_entity.pdbx_description
1 polymer ?
#
loop_
_entity_poly.entity_id
_entity_poly.type
_entity_poly.pdbx_seq_one_letter_code
_entity_poly.pdbx_strand_id
1 'polypeptide(L)'
;GAIDIIVIDSVAALVPKAEIDGDMGDSHVGLQARLMSQALRKLTGSIKKSNCVAIFINQLREKVGIMFGNPETTTGGRALKFYSSVRLDVRKIDTIKQGDKVIGSRTRVKVVKNKVAPPFKQAEFD
;
A
#
# COMPACT_ATOMS: atom_id res chain seq x y z
N GLY A 1 -11.98 20.37 -8.93
CA GLY A 1 -12.71 19.08 -8.86
C GLY A 1 -13.49 19.07 -7.57
N ALA A 2 -14.51 18.22 -7.43
CA ALA A 2 -15.35 18.18 -6.23
C ALA A 2 -14.73 17.37 -5.07
N ILE A 3 -13.62 16.66 -5.31
CA ILE A 3 -12.98 15.77 -4.33
C ILE A 3 -11.49 16.09 -4.26
N ASP A 4 -11.02 16.36 -3.05
CA ASP A 4 -9.61 16.69 -2.76
C ASP A 4 -8.79 15.47 -2.34
N ILE A 5 -9.42 14.49 -1.66
CA ILE A 5 -8.73 13.30 -1.14
C ILE A 5 -9.60 12.04 -1.36
N ILE A 6 -8.98 10.98 -1.85
CA ILE A 6 -9.57 9.64 -1.96
C ILE A 6 -8.66 8.64 -1.23
N VAL A 7 -9.25 7.81 -0.38
CA VAL A 7 -8.56 6.71 0.31
C VAL A 7 -9.09 5.38 -0.20
N ILE A 8 -8.18 4.49 -0.60
CA ILE A 8 -8.48 3.12 -1.03
C ILE A 8 -7.95 2.17 0.04
N ASP A 9 -8.85 1.56 0.80
CA ASP A 9 -8.56 0.57 1.83
C ASP A 9 -9.19 -0.78 1.47
N SER A 10 -8.46 -1.80 1.00
CA SER A 10 -7.02 -1.84 0.70
C SER A 10 -6.75 -2.36 -0.70
N VAL A 11 -5.53 -2.18 -1.20
CA VAL A 11 -5.10 -2.73 -2.50
C VAL A 11 -5.28 -4.25 -2.56
N ALA A 12 -5.10 -4.95 -1.44
CA ALA A 12 -5.27 -6.40 -1.36
C ALA A 12 -6.72 -6.82 -1.67
N ALA A 13 -7.70 -5.97 -1.36
CA ALA A 13 -9.12 -6.21 -1.60
C ALA A 13 -9.57 -5.83 -3.03
N LEU A 14 -8.69 -5.25 -3.86
CA LEU A 14 -8.99 -4.98 -5.26
C LEU A 14 -8.88 -6.27 -6.07
N VAL A 15 -9.88 -7.14 -5.93
CA VAL A 15 -9.97 -8.43 -6.61
C VAL A 15 -10.50 -8.22 -8.03
N PRO A 16 -9.80 -8.71 -9.07
CA PRO A 16 -10.29 -8.63 -10.44
C PRO A 16 -11.60 -9.39 -10.63
N LYS A 17 -12.49 -8.88 -11.49
CA LYS A 17 -13.79 -9.51 -11.77
C LYS A 17 -13.68 -11.00 -12.14
N ALA A 18 -12.72 -11.39 -12.97
CA ALA A 18 -12.55 -12.79 -13.37
C ALA A 18 -12.17 -13.72 -12.18
N GLU A 19 -11.54 -13.18 -11.13
CA GLU A 19 -11.27 -13.95 -9.90
C GLU A 19 -12.50 -14.03 -8.99
N ILE A 20 -13.39 -13.04 -9.03
CA ILE A 20 -14.68 -13.06 -8.31
C ILE A 20 -15.65 -14.05 -8.96
N ASP A 21 -15.67 -14.08 -10.30
CA ASP A 21 -16.59 -14.91 -11.08
C ASP A 21 -16.07 -16.36 -11.27
N GLY A 22 -14.80 -16.62 -10.93
CA GLY A 22 -14.16 -17.93 -11.06
C GLY A 22 -14.32 -18.82 -9.82
N ASP A 23 -13.89 -20.08 -9.93
CA ASP A 23 -13.98 -21.04 -8.84
C ASP A 23 -12.76 -20.96 -7.91
N MET A 24 -12.96 -21.37 -6.65
CA MET A 24 -11.87 -21.50 -5.69
C MET A 24 -10.85 -22.54 -6.19
N GLY A 25 -9.63 -22.08 -6.48
CA GLY A 25 -8.54 -22.92 -7.00
C GLY A 25 -8.14 -22.58 -8.44
N ASP A 26 -8.92 -21.76 -9.13
CA ASP A 26 -8.58 -21.30 -10.47
C ASP A 26 -7.32 -20.43 -10.49
N SER A 27 -6.40 -20.78 -11.38
CA SER A 27 -5.11 -20.10 -11.48
C SER A 27 -5.21 -18.80 -12.27
N HIS A 28 -5.27 -17.68 -11.55
CA HIS A 28 -5.30 -16.33 -12.12
C HIS A 28 -3.95 -15.62 -11.96
N VAL A 29 -2.91 -16.13 -12.63
CA VAL A 29 -1.53 -15.64 -12.45
C VAL A 29 -1.40 -14.16 -12.85
N GLY A 30 -1.09 -13.31 -11.86
CA GLY A 30 -0.72 -11.91 -12.06
C GLY A 30 -1.85 -10.98 -12.50
N LEU A 31 -3.12 -11.42 -12.42
CA LEU A 31 -4.27 -10.65 -12.88
C LEU A 31 -4.42 -9.33 -12.13
N GLN A 32 -4.29 -9.35 -10.80
CA GLN A 32 -4.33 -8.16 -9.96
C GLN A 32 -3.19 -7.17 -10.29
N ALA A 33 -1.98 -7.67 -10.57
CA ALA A 33 -0.85 -6.81 -10.93
C ALA A 33 -1.05 -6.11 -12.28
N ARG A 34 -1.68 -6.80 -13.25
CA ARG A 34 -2.06 -6.22 -14.55
C ARG A 34 -3.15 -5.16 -14.39
N LEU A 35 -4.19 -5.46 -13.60
CA LEU A 35 -5.27 -4.51 -13.27
C LEU A 35 -4.68 -3.22 -12.68
N MET A 36 -3.84 -3.33 -11.65
CA MET A 36 -3.20 -2.17 -11.01
C MET A 36 -2.34 -1.36 -11.98
N SER A 37 -1.59 -2.03 -12.85
CA SER A 37 -0.74 -1.34 -13.86
C SER A 37 -1.57 -0.52 -14.85
N GLN A 38 -2.71 -1.05 -15.29
CA GLN A 38 -3.62 -0.35 -16.20
C GLN A 38 -4.38 0.77 -15.48
N ALA A 39 -4.90 0.49 -14.30
CA ALA A 39 -5.66 1.45 -13.49
C ALA A 39 -4.80 2.68 -13.16
N LEU A 40 -3.60 2.48 -12.60
CA LEU A 40 -2.72 3.58 -12.21
C LEU A 40 -2.25 4.42 -13.40
N ARG A 41 -2.04 3.81 -14.58
CA ARG A 41 -1.70 4.54 -15.80
C ARG A 41 -2.81 5.54 -16.18
N LYS A 42 -4.08 5.13 -16.08
CA LYS A 42 -5.24 6.00 -16.37
C LYS A 42 -5.46 7.03 -15.25
N LEU A 43 -5.41 6.59 -13.99
CA LEU A 43 -5.71 7.44 -12.83
C LEU A 43 -4.70 8.56 -12.61
N THR A 44 -3.42 8.33 -12.90
CA THR A 44 -2.36 9.34 -12.64
C THR A 44 -2.64 10.67 -13.33
N GLY A 45 -3.09 10.64 -14.60
CA GLY A 45 -3.45 11.86 -15.32
C GLY A 45 -4.67 12.56 -14.72
N SER A 46 -5.70 11.80 -14.35
CA SER A 46 -6.92 12.32 -13.74
C SER A 46 -6.68 12.93 -12.36
N ILE A 47 -5.90 12.27 -11.51
CA ILE A 47 -5.49 12.74 -10.17
C ILE A 47 -4.76 14.08 -10.30
N LYS A 48 -3.81 14.18 -11.24
CA LYS A 48 -3.08 15.44 -11.46
C LYS A 48 -3.97 16.58 -11.94
N LYS A 49 -4.87 16.33 -12.90
CA LYS A 49 -5.80 17.35 -13.44
C LYS A 49 -6.82 17.83 -12.40
N SER A 50 -7.27 16.93 -11.53
CA SER A 50 -8.24 17.24 -10.47
C SER A 50 -7.61 17.90 -9.24
N ASN A 51 -6.28 17.91 -9.14
CA ASN A 51 -5.53 18.28 -7.94
C ASN A 51 -5.95 17.48 -6.70
N CYS A 52 -6.33 16.22 -6.91
CA CYS A 52 -6.73 15.30 -5.86
C CYS A 52 -5.52 14.54 -5.31
N VAL A 53 -5.57 14.13 -4.05
CA VAL A 53 -4.64 13.17 -3.44
C VAL A 53 -5.30 11.79 -3.41
N ALA A 54 -4.59 10.75 -3.84
CA ALA A 54 -5.03 9.37 -3.72
C ALA A 54 -4.11 8.60 -2.77
N ILE A 55 -4.68 8.06 -1.70
CA ILE A 55 -3.99 7.28 -0.67
C ILE A 55 -4.39 5.81 -0.83
N PHE A 56 -3.40 4.94 -0.99
CA PHE A 56 -3.61 3.49 -1.08
C PHE A 56 -3.07 2.81 0.16
N ILE A 57 -3.92 2.12 0.90
CA ILE A 57 -3.52 1.26 2.01
C ILE A 57 -3.18 -0.12 1.44
N ASN A 58 -2.05 -0.68 1.86
CA ASN A 58 -1.60 -1.98 1.36
C ASN A 58 -1.01 -2.81 2.51
N GLN A 59 -1.14 -4.11 2.39
CA GLN A 59 -0.71 -5.08 3.37
C GLN A 59 0.67 -5.62 3.00
N LEU A 60 1.48 -5.91 4.01
CA LEU A 60 2.69 -6.68 3.85
C LEU A 60 2.34 -8.17 3.68
N ARG A 61 3.10 -8.84 2.82
CA ARG A 61 3.07 -10.29 2.58
C ARG A 61 4.51 -10.76 2.52
N GLU A 62 4.75 -12.02 2.80
CA GLU A 62 6.06 -12.64 2.59
C GLU A 62 6.11 -13.32 1.24
N LYS A 63 7.20 -13.13 0.50
CA LYS A 63 7.41 -13.83 -0.75
C LYS A 63 8.10 -15.18 -0.47
N VAL A 64 7.36 -16.25 -0.68
CA VAL A 64 7.87 -17.63 -0.58
C VAL A 64 9.06 -17.84 -1.53
N GLY A 65 10.12 -18.48 -1.04
CA GLY A 65 11.29 -18.86 -1.84
C GLY A 65 12.41 -17.82 -1.92
N ILE A 66 12.35 -16.72 -1.16
CA ILE A 66 13.51 -15.82 -1.00
C ILE A 66 14.46 -16.39 0.07
N MET A 67 15.68 -16.73 -0.33
CA MET A 67 16.74 -17.20 0.58
C MET A 67 17.70 -16.09 1.07
N PHE A 68 17.67 -14.91 0.43
CA PHE A 68 18.53 -13.77 0.78
C PHE A 68 17.83 -12.42 0.55
N GLY A 69 18.00 -11.48 1.48
CA GLY A 69 17.37 -10.14 1.44
C GLY A 69 16.03 -10.05 2.17
N ASN A 70 15.34 -8.92 2.03
CA ASN A 70 14.04 -8.70 2.69
C ASN A 70 12.92 -9.49 1.97
N PRO A 71 12.24 -10.46 2.62
CA PRO A 71 11.17 -11.25 2.01
C PRO A 71 9.85 -10.47 1.88
N GLU A 72 9.75 -9.28 2.49
CA GLU A 72 8.53 -8.47 2.48
C GLU A 72 8.18 -7.94 1.09
N THR A 73 6.96 -8.21 0.69
CA THR A 73 6.35 -7.69 -0.53
C THR A 73 4.96 -7.11 -0.23
N THR A 74 4.39 -6.43 -1.20
CA THR A 74 3.05 -5.82 -1.12
C THR A 74 2.18 -6.37 -2.24
N THR A 75 0.87 -6.45 -2.02
CA THR A 75 -0.10 -6.91 -3.03
C THR A 75 -0.22 -5.93 -4.21
N GLY A 76 -0.81 -6.37 -5.33
CA GLY A 76 -1.04 -5.51 -6.51
C GLY A 76 0.18 -5.30 -7.42
N GLY A 77 1.22 -6.11 -7.28
CA GLY A 77 2.41 -6.08 -8.14
C GLY A 77 3.32 -4.86 -7.90
N ARG A 78 4.06 -4.44 -8.93
CA ARG A 78 5.07 -3.37 -8.81
C ARG A 78 4.56 -1.98 -9.16
N ALA A 79 3.41 -1.86 -9.84
CA ALA A 79 2.93 -0.60 -10.42
C ALA A 79 2.83 0.50 -9.36
N LEU A 80 2.16 0.23 -8.24
CA LEU A 80 1.98 1.21 -7.16
C LEU A 80 3.34 1.72 -6.65
N LYS A 81 4.35 0.85 -6.52
CA LYS A 81 5.70 1.26 -6.09
C LYS A 81 6.32 2.32 -7.01
N PHE A 82 6.02 2.31 -8.30
CA PHE A 82 6.54 3.28 -9.28
C PHE A 82 5.69 4.56 -9.37
N TYR A 83 4.37 4.41 -9.43
CA TYR A 83 3.43 5.53 -9.58
C TYR A 83 3.34 6.40 -8.32
N SER A 84 3.41 5.82 -7.11
CA SER A 84 3.33 6.58 -5.86
C SER A 84 4.43 7.66 -5.79
N SER A 85 4.03 8.89 -5.45
CA SER A 85 4.95 10.00 -5.18
C SER A 85 5.62 9.88 -3.82
N VAL A 86 4.88 9.39 -2.83
CA VAL A 86 5.37 9.12 -1.47
C VAL A 86 4.96 7.69 -1.08
N ARG A 87 5.83 6.99 -0.35
CA ARG A 87 5.51 5.70 0.28
C ARG A 87 5.91 5.74 1.75
N LEU A 88 4.99 5.32 2.59
CA LEU A 88 5.15 5.25 4.03
C LEU A 88 5.15 3.78 4.45
N ASP A 89 6.15 3.36 5.23
CA ASP A 89 6.16 2.10 5.95
C ASP A 89 5.75 2.40 7.40
N VAL A 90 4.62 1.85 7.82
CA VAL A 90 4.00 2.11 9.13
C VAL A 90 4.09 0.84 9.95
N ARG A 91 4.76 0.91 11.11
CA ARG A 91 4.96 -0.24 11.98
C ARG A 91 4.67 0.12 13.42
N LYS A 92 3.92 -0.76 14.10
CA LYS A 92 3.85 -0.76 15.55
C LYS A 92 5.22 -1.18 16.10
N ILE A 93 5.80 -0.35 16.96
CA ILE A 93 7.09 -0.61 17.61
C ILE A 93 6.95 -0.99 19.08
N ASP A 94 5.89 -0.52 19.75
CA ASP A 94 5.63 -0.88 21.14
C ASP A 94 4.13 -0.79 21.48
N THR A 95 3.74 -1.34 22.62
CA THR A 95 2.38 -1.26 23.17
C THR A 95 2.36 -0.35 24.38
N ILE A 96 1.51 0.68 24.34
CA ILE A 96 1.38 1.62 25.46
C ILE A 96 0.43 0.99 26.48
N LYS A 97 0.89 0.87 27.73
CA LYS A 97 0.13 0.26 28.84
C LYS A 97 -0.02 1.23 30.02
N GLN A 98 -1.14 1.13 30.70
CA GLN A 98 -1.39 1.77 31.99
C GLN A 98 -1.81 0.70 32.99
N GLY A 99 -0.89 0.29 33.86
CA GLY A 99 -1.03 -0.94 34.65
C GLY A 99 -1.15 -2.15 33.73
N ASP A 100 -2.18 -2.97 33.95
CA ASP A 100 -2.46 -4.16 33.12
C ASP A 100 -3.25 -3.86 31.84
N LYS A 101 -3.71 -2.62 31.63
CA LYS A 101 -4.51 -2.24 30.47
C LYS A 101 -3.64 -1.75 29.32
N VAL A 102 -3.83 -2.32 28.13
CA VAL A 102 -3.28 -1.79 26.88
C VAL A 102 -4.15 -0.60 26.45
N ILE A 103 -3.54 0.58 26.35
CA ILE A 103 -4.24 1.84 26.02
C ILE A 103 -3.88 2.39 24.63
N GLY A 104 -2.81 1.90 24.00
CA GLY A 104 -2.37 2.42 22.71
C GLY A 104 -1.22 1.64 22.08
N SER A 105 -0.71 2.14 20.97
CA SER A 105 0.39 1.51 20.23
C SER A 105 1.35 2.56 19.72
N ARG A 106 2.58 2.53 20.24
CA ARG A 106 3.64 3.37 19.72
C ARG A 106 3.97 2.95 18.30
N THR A 107 3.92 3.90 17.37
CA THR A 107 3.99 3.68 15.94
C THR A 107 5.18 4.45 15.36
N ARG A 108 5.95 3.77 14.51
CA ARG A 108 7.00 4.36 13.69
C ARG A 108 6.56 4.40 12.24
N VAL A 109 6.70 5.56 11.60
CA VAL A 109 6.45 5.76 10.18
C VAL A 109 7.75 6.14 9.49
N LYS A 110 8.18 5.35 8.51
CA LYS A 110 9.37 5.62 7.68
C LYS A 110 8.97 6.00 6.27
N VAL A 111 9.54 7.09 5.75
CA VAL A 111 9.32 7.52 4.37
C VAL A 111 10.25 6.71 3.44
N VAL A 112 9.79 5.56 2.95
CA VAL A 112 10.61 4.66 2.11
C VAL A 112 10.73 5.11 0.65
N LYS A 113 9.89 6.05 0.21
CA LYS A 113 10.00 6.73 -1.09
C LYS A 113 9.47 8.15 -0.96
N ASN A 114 10.17 9.10 -1.56
CA ASN A 114 9.72 10.49 -1.66
C ASN A 114 10.21 11.10 -2.97
N LYS A 115 9.30 11.68 -3.77
CA LYS A 115 9.62 12.38 -5.03
C LYS A 115 9.62 13.92 -4.89
N VAL A 116 9.26 14.46 -3.72
CA VAL A 116 9.09 15.90 -3.51
C VAL A 116 10.03 16.47 -2.44
N ALA A 117 10.70 15.61 -1.66
CA ALA A 117 11.70 15.97 -0.66
C ALA A 117 12.65 14.78 -0.41
N PRO A 118 13.73 14.94 0.38
CA PRO A 118 14.61 13.84 0.72
C PRO A 118 13.87 12.65 1.39
N PRO A 119 14.09 11.40 0.93
CA PRO A 119 13.48 10.21 1.51
C PRO A 119 14.18 9.75 2.81
N PHE A 120 13.69 8.65 3.39
CA PHE A 120 14.24 7.91 4.53
C PHE A 120 14.21 8.58 5.90
N LYS A 121 13.57 9.74 6.02
CA LYS A 121 13.18 10.28 7.32
C LYS A 121 12.15 9.37 8.00
N GLN A 122 12.12 9.42 9.32
CA GLN A 122 11.18 8.68 10.15
C GLN A 122 10.53 9.61 11.18
N ALA A 123 9.31 9.25 11.59
CA ALA A 123 8.59 9.87 12.69
C ALA A 123 8.10 8.77 13.64
N GLU A 124 8.11 9.05 14.93
CA GLU A 124 7.58 8.18 15.97
C GLU A 124 6.52 8.96 16.76
N PHE A 125 5.40 8.30 17.05
CA PHE A 125 4.28 8.86 17.77
C PHE A 125 3.48 7.73 18.44
N ASP A 126 2.54 8.11 19.30
CA ASP A 126 1.76 7.22 20.14
C ASP A 126 0.37 6.90 19.56
#